data_AF-A0A5Q4E068-F1
#
_entry.id   AF-A0A5Q4E068-F1
#
_cell.length_a   1.000
_cell.length_b   1.000
_cell.length_c   1.000
_cell.angle_alpha   90.00
_cell.angle_beta   90.00
_cell.angle_gamma   90.00
#
_symmetry.space_group_name_H-M   'P 1'
#
loop_
_entity.id
_entity.type
_entity.pdbx_description
1 polymer ?
#
loop_
_entity_poly.entity_id
_entity_poly.type
_entity_poly.pdbx_seq_one_letter_code
_entity_poly.pdbx_strand_id
1 'polypeptide(L)'
;MLTEIQQQDLEKELQAHENLVLDFYSTECPPCEALAPKLDSVAEFYGEDVRFVKIFRQGNREISDELGVKSSPTLIFYKNGIETGDRLMGGVKKSDIIKNLTALLPHEKAEEIRSKIKPVVTHTDVIVLGAGPGGMAAGIYLAQAKVDTMLIDQALPGGQVSTTHQVSNYPGFIEPQKGFMLSHYMAEQSKAAGVKFKVAVDVNKVDLVNKEVVIDGYETIKAKKIIISTGASPRYLNIDGEKEYYGQGISYCATCDAKYYHDKEVVIVGGGNTAVEESEFITRFASKITMIQQLPQLTANKSAQERCYADPKINVLLEHEPRGFYKNGSDKMLVKVQDLKGGELKDIETDGVFVFVGMKPNTDFVKDPIETDDWGYIKVDDEMRTSIPGVYAVGDVISKKYRQITTAVGDGTIASIACAKEIDS
;
A
#
# COMPACT_ATOMS: atom_id res chain seq x y z
N MET A 1 29.68 -5.61 7.26
CA MET A 1 29.54 -4.14 7.48
C MET A 1 29.40 -3.48 6.12
N LEU A 2 28.33 -2.70 5.90
CA LEU A 2 28.11 -1.99 4.64
C LEU A 2 29.22 -0.95 4.42
N THR A 3 29.83 -0.96 3.24
CA THR A 3 30.86 0.01 2.88
C THR A 3 30.34 0.94 1.79
N GLU A 4 30.48 2.25 2.00
CA GLU A 4 30.20 3.23 0.95
C GLU A 4 31.36 3.25 -0.04
N ILE A 5 31.04 3.18 -1.33
CA ILE A 5 32.03 3.24 -2.40
C ILE A 5 31.66 4.34 -3.41
N GLN A 6 32.66 4.82 -4.15
CA GLN A 6 32.42 5.71 -5.30
C GLN A 6 32.32 4.88 -6.59
N GLN A 7 31.77 5.45 -7.65
CA GLN A 7 31.56 4.76 -8.92
C GLN A 7 32.84 4.12 -9.48
N GLN A 8 33.99 4.77 -9.31
CA GLN A 8 35.30 4.30 -9.77
C GLN A 8 35.76 3.00 -9.09
N ASP A 9 35.21 2.67 -7.91
CA ASP A 9 35.58 1.49 -7.13
C ASP A 9 34.69 0.28 -7.44
N LEU A 10 33.58 0.47 -8.16
CA LEU A 10 32.59 -0.59 -8.39
C LEU A 10 33.18 -1.77 -9.19
N GLU A 11 33.92 -1.49 -10.25
CA GLU A 11 34.54 -2.54 -11.08
C GLU A 11 35.50 -3.41 -10.25
N LYS A 12 36.25 -2.78 -9.36
CA LYS A 12 37.16 -3.46 -8.44
C LYS A 12 36.41 -4.34 -7.45
N GLU A 13 35.31 -3.84 -6.86
CA GLU A 13 34.48 -4.61 -5.93
C GLU A 13 33.82 -5.81 -6.63
N LEU A 14 33.32 -5.65 -7.86
CA LEU A 14 32.74 -6.73 -8.67
C LEU A 14 33.76 -7.82 -9.05
N GLN A 15 35.04 -7.45 -9.25
CA GLN A 15 36.11 -8.41 -9.54
C GLN A 15 36.65 -9.09 -8.27
N ALA A 16 36.65 -8.40 -7.13
CA ALA A 16 37.22 -8.89 -5.88
C ALA A 16 36.30 -9.86 -5.13
N HIS A 17 35.00 -9.83 -5.39
CA HIS A 17 34.00 -10.57 -4.63
C HIS A 17 33.11 -11.43 -5.53
N GLU A 18 33.00 -12.73 -5.21
CA GLU A 18 32.10 -13.64 -5.92
C GLU A 18 30.64 -13.20 -5.79
N ASN A 19 30.18 -12.90 -4.57
CA ASN A 19 28.82 -12.47 -4.30
C ASN A 19 28.82 -11.04 -3.77
N LEU A 20 28.04 -10.16 -4.41
CA LEU A 20 27.97 -8.75 -4.04
C LEU A 20 26.52 -8.24 -4.08
N VAL A 21 26.15 -7.42 -3.09
CA VAL A 21 24.91 -6.65 -3.06
C VAL A 21 25.26 -5.17 -3.09
N LEU A 22 24.63 -4.47 -4.02
CA LEU A 22 24.80 -3.05 -4.24
C LEU A 22 23.52 -2.31 -3.85
N ASP A 23 23.63 -1.37 -2.91
CA ASP A 23 22.54 -0.49 -2.47
C ASP A 23 22.71 0.94 -3.00
N PHE A 24 21.85 1.35 -3.92
CA PHE A 24 21.75 2.73 -4.38
C PHE A 24 20.81 3.54 -3.48
N TYR A 25 21.40 4.32 -2.57
CA TYR A 25 20.65 5.10 -1.60
C TYR A 25 20.68 6.61 -1.89
N SER A 26 19.85 7.34 -1.17
CA SER A 26 19.77 8.81 -1.15
C SER A 26 19.62 9.27 0.31
N THR A 27 20.08 10.48 0.65
CA THR A 27 20.05 11.02 2.02
C THR A 27 18.66 11.50 2.44
N GLU A 28 17.84 11.96 1.51
CA GLU A 28 16.47 12.42 1.73
C GLU A 28 15.49 11.40 1.14
N CYS A 29 15.47 10.21 1.74
CA CYS A 29 14.76 9.06 1.20
C CYS A 29 14.17 8.22 2.33
N PRO A 30 12.90 8.46 2.72
CA PRO A 30 12.22 7.66 3.75
C PRO A 30 12.23 6.14 3.46
N PRO A 31 12.08 5.68 2.20
CA PRO A 31 12.26 4.26 1.89
C PRO A 31 13.67 3.73 2.18
N CYS A 32 14.71 4.55 1.99
CA CYS A 32 16.10 4.20 2.27
C CYS A 32 16.34 4.10 3.78
N GLU A 33 15.79 5.04 4.56
CA GLU A 33 15.81 4.99 6.03
C GLU A 33 15.14 3.70 6.55
N ALA A 34 14.03 3.30 5.92
CA ALA A 34 13.35 2.06 6.27
C ALA A 34 14.17 0.81 5.88
N LEU A 35 14.91 0.84 4.77
CA LEU A 35 15.74 -0.27 4.31
C LEU A 35 17.02 -0.47 5.15
N ALA A 36 17.71 0.61 5.51
CA ALA A 36 19.01 0.57 6.16
C ALA A 36 19.11 -0.43 7.34
N PRO A 37 18.25 -0.40 8.36
CA PRO A 37 18.35 -1.34 9.49
C PRO A 37 18.07 -2.80 9.10
N LYS A 38 17.25 -3.04 8.05
CA LYS A 38 17.03 -4.39 7.52
C LYS A 38 18.28 -4.91 6.83
N LEU A 39 18.91 -4.07 6.02
CA LEU A 39 20.12 -4.44 5.28
C LEU A 39 21.31 -4.64 6.21
N ASP A 40 21.46 -3.79 7.24
CA ASP A 40 22.46 -3.96 8.30
C ASP A 40 22.27 -5.31 9.01
N SER A 41 21.05 -5.60 9.47
CA SER A 41 20.73 -6.87 10.14
C SER A 41 21.04 -8.08 9.25
N VAL A 42 20.75 -8.01 7.95
CA VAL A 42 21.05 -9.10 7.02
C VAL A 42 22.56 -9.22 6.78
N ALA A 43 23.27 -8.11 6.65
CA ALA A 43 24.72 -8.09 6.45
C ALA A 43 25.50 -8.65 7.66
N GLU A 44 24.93 -8.63 8.87
CA GLU A 44 25.50 -9.32 10.04
C GLU A 44 25.55 -10.85 9.85
N PHE A 45 24.55 -11.43 9.20
CA PHE A 45 24.46 -12.89 9.01
C PHE A 45 25.10 -13.38 7.70
N TYR A 46 25.04 -12.56 6.65
CA TYR A 46 25.52 -12.93 5.30
C TYR A 46 26.88 -12.32 4.95
N GLY A 47 27.44 -11.44 5.78
CA GLY A 47 28.62 -10.63 5.45
C GLY A 47 29.94 -11.40 5.29
N GLU A 48 30.00 -12.66 5.76
CA GLU A 48 31.16 -13.54 5.51
C GLU A 48 31.16 -14.08 4.07
N ASP A 49 29.97 -14.30 3.49
CA ASP A 49 29.80 -14.94 2.18
C ASP A 49 29.41 -13.95 1.07
N VAL A 50 28.90 -12.78 1.44
CA VAL A 50 28.37 -11.76 0.54
C VAL A 50 28.91 -10.39 0.91
N ARG A 51 29.47 -9.70 -0.09
CA ARG A 51 29.92 -8.32 0.05
C ARG A 51 28.73 -7.37 -0.06
N PHE A 52 28.58 -6.47 0.91
CA PHE A 52 27.55 -5.42 0.86
C PHE A 52 28.21 -4.06 0.69
N VAL A 53 27.86 -3.37 -0.39
CA VAL A 53 28.32 -2.02 -0.69
C VAL A 53 27.14 -1.10 -0.96
N LYS A 54 27.32 0.19 -0.66
CA LYS A 54 26.32 1.22 -0.96
C LYS A 54 26.93 2.34 -1.79
N ILE A 55 26.13 2.91 -2.69
CA ILE A 55 26.50 4.03 -3.55
C ILE A 55 25.50 5.16 -3.36
N PHE A 56 26.01 6.35 -3.09
CA PHE A 56 25.19 7.56 -3.03
C PHE A 56 24.80 7.99 -4.45
N ARG A 57 23.52 7.82 -4.80
CA ARG A 57 23.02 7.98 -6.17
C ARG A 57 23.29 9.37 -6.76
N GLN A 58 23.05 10.44 -5.99
CA GLN A 58 23.18 11.82 -6.48
C GLN A 58 24.65 12.19 -6.77
N GLY A 59 25.60 11.59 -6.05
CA GLY A 59 27.03 11.78 -6.26
C GLY A 59 27.61 10.91 -7.37
N ASN A 60 26.88 9.88 -7.80
CA ASN A 60 27.35 8.85 -8.74
C ASN A 60 26.30 8.63 -9.84
N ARG A 61 25.93 9.71 -10.54
CA ARG A 61 24.84 9.69 -11.53
C ARG A 61 25.15 8.84 -12.75
N GLU A 62 26.39 8.89 -13.23
CA GLU A 62 26.84 8.18 -14.42
C GLU A 62 26.59 6.68 -14.28
N ILE A 63 27.11 6.06 -13.21
CA ILE A 63 26.86 4.63 -12.95
C ILE A 63 25.39 4.31 -12.68
N SER A 64 24.64 5.26 -12.08
CA SER A 64 23.20 5.07 -11.87
C SER A 64 22.46 5.00 -13.21
N ASP A 65 22.83 5.83 -14.18
CA ASP A 65 22.22 5.83 -15.51
C ASP A 65 22.66 4.62 -16.34
N GLU A 66 23.95 4.25 -16.30
CA GLU A 66 24.50 3.06 -16.96
C GLU A 66 23.81 1.77 -16.49
N LEU A 67 23.61 1.63 -15.18
CA LEU A 67 22.91 0.49 -14.60
C LEU A 67 21.39 0.62 -14.68
N GLY A 68 20.84 1.74 -15.17
CA GLY A 68 19.39 1.96 -15.30
C GLY A 68 18.65 2.14 -13.96
N VAL A 69 19.33 2.63 -12.92
CA VAL A 69 18.81 2.89 -11.58
C VAL A 69 18.07 4.22 -11.53
N LYS A 70 16.73 4.16 -11.56
CA LYS A 70 15.85 5.33 -11.62
C LYS A 70 15.34 5.84 -10.27
N SER A 71 15.45 5.06 -9.19
CA SER A 71 14.95 5.44 -7.87
C SER A 71 15.83 4.92 -6.74
N SER A 72 15.62 5.43 -5.53
CA SER A 72 16.25 4.95 -4.30
C SER A 72 15.20 4.49 -3.27
N PRO A 73 15.51 3.47 -2.44
CA PRO A 73 16.65 2.58 -2.61
C PRO A 73 16.46 1.68 -3.83
N THR A 74 17.57 1.23 -4.41
CA THR A 74 17.58 0.13 -5.39
C THR A 74 18.68 -0.85 -4.98
N LEU A 75 18.30 -2.11 -4.72
CA LEU A 75 19.22 -3.21 -4.49
C LEU A 75 19.45 -3.99 -5.77
N ILE A 76 20.72 -4.25 -6.08
CA ILE A 76 21.15 -5.10 -7.19
C ILE A 76 22.05 -6.20 -6.63
N PHE A 77 21.85 -7.44 -7.10
CA PHE A 77 22.59 -8.61 -6.65
C PHE A 77 23.49 -9.10 -7.77
N TYR A 78 24.75 -9.42 -7.44
CA TYR A 78 25.75 -9.88 -8.38
C TYR A 78 26.32 -11.22 -7.92
N LYS A 79 26.55 -12.12 -8.89
CA LYS A 79 27.30 -13.36 -8.75
C LYS A 79 28.34 -13.47 -9.85
N ASN A 80 29.62 -13.58 -9.49
CA ASN A 80 30.76 -13.58 -10.41
C ASN A 80 30.74 -12.40 -11.39
N GLY A 81 30.43 -11.20 -10.89
CA GLY A 81 30.32 -9.97 -11.69
C GLY A 81 29.09 -9.88 -12.59
N ILE A 82 28.20 -10.89 -12.58
CA ILE A 82 26.98 -10.90 -13.38
C ILE A 82 25.79 -10.57 -12.49
N GLU A 83 24.97 -9.62 -12.93
CA GLU A 83 23.71 -9.28 -12.25
C GLU A 83 22.76 -10.49 -12.25
N THR A 84 22.16 -10.76 -11.09
CA THR A 84 21.25 -11.89 -10.89
C THR A 84 20.12 -11.51 -9.94
N GLY A 85 19.09 -12.34 -9.86
CA GLY A 85 17.93 -12.11 -9.01
C GLY A 85 17.05 -10.95 -9.45
N ASP A 86 16.14 -10.56 -8.56
CA ASP A 86 15.21 -9.46 -8.76
C ASP A 86 15.85 -8.14 -8.26
N ARG A 87 15.78 -7.07 -9.06
CA ARG A 87 16.09 -5.72 -8.53
C ARG A 87 15.00 -5.31 -7.54
N LEU A 88 15.39 -4.94 -6.32
CA LEU A 88 14.45 -4.54 -5.28
C LEU A 88 14.44 -3.03 -5.12
N MET A 89 13.26 -2.42 -5.20
CA MET A 89 13.10 -0.95 -5.24
C MET A 89 12.03 -0.49 -4.25
N GLY A 90 12.22 0.69 -3.66
CA GLY A 90 11.21 1.32 -2.79
C GLY A 90 11.07 0.63 -1.42
N GLY A 91 9.86 0.13 -1.12
CA GLY A 91 9.52 -0.52 0.16
C GLY A 91 10.03 -1.97 0.25
N VAL A 92 11.35 -2.14 0.26
CA VAL A 92 11.98 -3.46 0.20
C VAL A 92 11.79 -4.23 1.51
N LYS A 93 11.30 -5.47 1.43
CA LYS A 93 11.13 -6.35 2.60
C LYS A 93 12.37 -7.18 2.89
N LYS A 94 12.54 -7.56 4.16
CA LYS A 94 13.67 -8.41 4.59
C LYS A 94 13.65 -9.78 3.91
N SER A 95 12.46 -10.36 3.74
CA SER A 95 12.27 -11.64 3.04
C SER A 95 12.69 -11.61 1.58
N ASP A 96 12.42 -10.51 0.86
CA ASP A 96 12.85 -10.35 -0.53
C ASP A 96 14.38 -10.27 -0.65
N ILE A 97 15.04 -9.59 0.31
CA ILE A 97 16.51 -9.55 0.40
C ILE A 97 17.03 -10.97 0.66
N ILE A 98 16.48 -11.67 1.65
CA ILE A 98 16.89 -13.04 2.01
C ILE A 98 16.67 -14.01 0.84
N LYS A 99 15.57 -13.89 0.09
CA LYS A 99 15.28 -14.69 -1.10
C LYS A 99 16.41 -14.54 -2.13
N ASN A 100 16.77 -13.30 -2.46
CA ASN A 100 17.83 -13.02 -3.43
C ASN A 100 19.20 -13.49 -2.93
N LEU A 101 19.54 -13.21 -1.68
CA LEU A 101 20.79 -13.68 -1.07
C LEU A 101 20.90 -15.21 -1.03
N THR A 102 19.81 -15.90 -0.73
CA THR A 102 19.76 -17.37 -0.72
C THR A 102 20.07 -17.93 -2.11
N ALA A 103 19.63 -17.26 -3.18
CA ALA A 103 19.92 -17.67 -4.55
C ALA A 103 21.40 -17.45 -4.96
N LEU A 104 22.12 -16.54 -4.28
CA LEU A 104 23.56 -16.34 -4.49
C LEU A 104 24.39 -17.51 -3.94
N LEU A 105 23.92 -18.12 -2.84
CA LEU A 105 24.70 -19.10 -2.07
C LEU A 105 24.30 -20.56 -2.38
N PRO A 106 25.20 -21.53 -2.15
CA PRO A 106 24.83 -22.95 -2.11
C PRO A 106 23.75 -23.20 -1.05
N HIS A 107 22.83 -24.14 -1.33
CA HIS A 107 21.69 -24.45 -0.46
C HIS A 107 22.08 -24.74 1.00
N GLU A 108 23.11 -25.56 1.20
CA GLU A 108 23.60 -25.91 2.55
C GLU A 108 24.06 -24.69 3.35
N LYS A 109 24.71 -23.74 2.68
CA LYS A 109 25.22 -22.52 3.31
C LYS A 109 24.08 -21.57 3.67
N ALA A 110 23.10 -21.42 2.79
CA ALA A 110 21.92 -20.60 3.07
C ALA A 110 21.11 -21.13 4.25
N GLU A 111 20.95 -22.45 4.36
CA GLU A 111 20.27 -23.09 5.50
C GLU A 111 21.08 -22.95 6.79
N GLU A 112 22.42 -23.08 6.73
CA GLU A 112 23.30 -22.80 7.88
C GLU A 112 23.08 -21.37 8.41
N ILE A 113 23.08 -20.37 7.53
CA ILE A 113 22.88 -18.97 7.91
C ILE A 113 21.49 -18.75 8.52
N ARG A 114 20.43 -19.30 7.89
CA ARG A 114 19.06 -19.19 8.40
C ARG A 114 18.90 -19.81 9.78
N SER A 115 19.55 -20.94 10.04
CA SER A 115 19.52 -21.61 11.35
C SER A 115 20.09 -20.76 12.50
N LYS A 116 20.93 -19.77 12.18
CA LYS A 116 21.52 -18.84 13.15
C LYS A 116 20.59 -17.69 13.52
N ILE A 117 19.52 -17.44 12.75
CA ILE A 117 18.53 -16.39 13.05
C ILE A 117 17.70 -16.84 14.25
N LYS A 118 17.99 -16.27 15.42
CA LYS A 118 17.27 -16.58 16.66
C LYS A 118 15.96 -15.79 16.73
N PRO A 119 14.85 -16.42 17.16
CA PRO A 119 13.63 -15.70 17.47
C PRO A 119 13.88 -14.64 18.54
N VAL A 120 13.29 -13.46 18.38
CA VAL A 120 13.38 -12.34 19.33
C VAL A 120 11.98 -11.94 19.78
N VAL A 121 11.90 -11.44 21.02
CA VAL A 121 10.64 -10.95 21.59
C VAL A 121 10.79 -9.47 21.92
N THR A 122 9.91 -8.66 21.35
CA THR A 122 9.84 -7.21 21.58
C THR A 122 8.55 -6.91 22.33
N HIS A 123 8.61 -6.03 23.33
CA HIS A 123 7.44 -5.60 24.10
C HIS A 123 7.13 -4.14 23.79
N THR A 124 5.84 -3.81 23.76
CA THR A 124 5.31 -2.46 23.62
C THR A 124 3.98 -2.38 24.36
N ASP A 125 3.45 -1.18 24.65
CA ASP A 125 2.14 -1.08 25.28
C ASP A 125 1.02 -1.30 24.25
N VAL A 126 1.16 -0.69 23.07
CA VAL A 126 0.18 -0.79 21.98
C VAL A 126 0.84 -1.11 20.65
N ILE A 127 0.28 -2.09 19.95
CA ILE A 127 0.56 -2.31 18.53
C ILE A 127 -0.52 -1.60 17.70
N VAL A 128 -0.10 -0.81 16.71
CA VAL A 128 -0.96 -0.29 15.65
C VAL A 128 -0.66 -1.05 14.35
N LEU A 129 -1.60 -1.86 13.88
CA LEU A 129 -1.46 -2.67 12.66
C LEU A 129 -1.97 -1.90 11.44
N GLY A 130 -1.07 -1.22 10.73
CA GLY A 130 -1.33 -0.46 9.52
C GLY A 130 -0.89 1.00 9.66
N ALA A 131 -0.06 1.46 8.74
CA ALA A 131 0.54 2.79 8.61
C ALA A 131 -0.28 3.72 7.70
N GLY A 132 -1.59 3.50 7.57
CA GLY A 132 -2.49 4.45 6.91
C GLY A 132 -2.79 5.68 7.80
N PRO A 133 -3.56 6.65 7.30
CA PRO A 133 -3.91 7.87 8.06
C PRO A 133 -4.50 7.61 9.44
N GLY A 134 -5.40 6.63 9.59
CA GLY A 134 -6.00 6.30 10.88
C GLY A 134 -5.01 5.70 11.88
N GLY A 135 -4.11 4.82 11.41
CA GLY A 135 -3.07 4.24 12.26
C GLY A 135 -2.02 5.27 12.69
N MET A 136 -1.60 6.14 11.77
CA MET A 136 -0.68 7.24 12.10
C MET A 136 -1.32 8.24 13.07
N ALA A 137 -2.60 8.59 12.88
CA ALA A 137 -3.34 9.42 13.83
C ALA A 137 -3.40 8.77 15.22
N ALA A 138 -3.74 7.48 15.31
CA ALA A 138 -3.74 6.75 16.57
C ALA A 138 -2.36 6.74 17.23
N GLY A 139 -1.30 6.49 16.45
CA GLY A 139 0.08 6.50 16.92
C GLY A 139 0.49 7.86 17.52
N ILE A 140 0.17 8.97 16.84
CA ILE A 140 0.47 10.33 17.33
C ILE A 140 -0.15 10.54 18.72
N TYR A 141 -1.45 10.25 18.87
CA TYR A 141 -2.16 10.46 20.12
C TYR A 141 -1.65 9.58 21.25
N LEU A 142 -1.37 8.30 20.98
CA LEU A 142 -0.79 7.39 21.96
C LEU A 142 0.61 7.83 22.41
N ALA A 143 1.49 8.20 21.46
CA ALA A 143 2.84 8.65 21.77
C ALA A 143 2.84 9.97 22.58
N GLN A 144 1.92 10.89 22.27
CA GLN A 144 1.71 12.12 23.06
C GLN A 144 1.22 11.80 24.48
N ALA A 145 0.41 10.75 24.65
CA ALA A 145 0.01 10.23 25.95
C ALA A 145 1.11 9.41 26.66
N LYS A 146 2.33 9.39 26.13
CA LYS A 146 3.49 8.63 26.66
C LYS A 146 3.29 7.11 26.69
N VAL A 147 2.40 6.60 25.85
CA VAL A 147 2.20 5.16 25.65
C VAL A 147 3.26 4.62 24.69
N ASP A 148 3.99 3.57 25.08
CA ASP A 148 4.96 2.95 24.18
C ASP A 148 4.22 2.29 23.01
N THR A 149 4.39 2.83 21.82
CA THR A 149 3.57 2.47 20.65
C THR A 149 4.44 2.02 19.50
N MET A 150 4.13 0.83 18.97
CA MET A 150 4.74 0.29 17.77
C MET A 150 3.73 0.21 16.63
N LEU A 151 4.01 0.93 15.54
CA LEU A 151 3.23 0.90 14.32
C LEU A 151 3.88 -0.08 13.33
N ILE A 152 3.11 -1.06 12.86
CA ILE A 152 3.58 -2.14 12.00
C ILE A 152 2.82 -2.10 10.67
N ASP A 153 3.53 -2.19 9.54
CA ASP A 153 2.90 -2.27 8.21
C ASP A 153 3.73 -3.14 7.24
N GLN A 154 3.02 -3.84 6.36
CA GLN A 154 3.63 -4.64 5.29
C GLN A 154 4.20 -3.81 4.13
N ALA A 155 3.81 -2.54 4.05
CA ALA A 155 4.27 -1.56 3.08
C ALA A 155 4.90 -0.35 3.79
N LEU A 156 5.28 0.66 3.01
CA LEU A 156 5.71 1.95 3.54
C LEU A 156 4.50 2.77 4.04
N PRO A 157 4.72 3.75 4.95
CA PRO A 157 3.64 4.58 5.46
C PRO A 157 2.82 5.30 4.39
N GLY A 158 1.51 5.39 4.63
CA GLY A 158 0.56 6.18 3.83
C GLY A 158 -0.69 5.42 3.39
N GLY A 159 -0.64 4.08 3.29
CA GLY A 159 -1.75 3.28 2.79
C GLY A 159 -2.23 3.77 1.41
N GLN A 160 -3.55 3.79 1.19
CA GLN A 160 -4.17 4.23 -0.07
C GLN A 160 -3.90 5.71 -0.42
N VAL A 161 -3.60 6.55 0.58
CA VAL A 161 -3.30 7.97 0.32
C VAL A 161 -1.96 8.11 -0.41
N SER A 162 -1.01 7.20 -0.19
CA SER A 162 0.31 7.27 -0.81
C SER A 162 0.27 7.15 -2.35
N THR A 163 -0.72 6.43 -2.88
CA THR A 163 -0.92 6.23 -4.33
C THR A 163 -1.85 7.27 -4.95
N THR A 164 -2.47 8.14 -4.14
CA THR A 164 -3.36 9.19 -4.62
C THR A 164 -2.54 10.31 -5.30
N HIS A 165 -2.92 10.69 -6.52
CA HIS A 165 -2.20 11.73 -7.25
C HIS A 165 -2.24 13.07 -6.50
N GLN A 166 -3.43 13.54 -6.11
CA GLN A 166 -3.58 14.80 -5.38
C GLN A 166 -4.89 14.89 -4.56
N VAL A 167 -4.74 15.25 -3.29
CA VAL A 167 -5.75 15.35 -2.23
C VAL A 167 -6.15 16.81 -2.04
N SER A 168 -7.43 17.15 -2.25
CA SER A 168 -7.97 18.52 -2.09
C SER A 168 -8.98 18.67 -0.96
N ASN A 169 -9.27 17.58 -0.24
CA ASN A 169 -10.34 17.51 0.75
C ASN A 169 -9.82 17.21 2.16
N TYR A 170 -8.51 17.35 2.40
CA TYR A 170 -7.91 17.27 3.73
C TYR A 170 -7.70 18.68 4.30
N PRO A 171 -8.44 19.08 5.36
CA PRO A 171 -8.36 20.43 5.90
C PRO A 171 -6.99 20.71 6.53
N GLY A 172 -6.58 21.98 6.52
CA GLY A 172 -5.28 22.44 7.04
C GLY A 172 -4.24 22.77 5.96
N PHE A 173 -4.53 22.47 4.69
CA PHE A 173 -3.71 22.86 3.54
C PHE A 173 -4.51 23.80 2.63
N ILE A 174 -3.91 24.93 2.25
CA ILE A 174 -4.54 25.91 1.33
C ILE A 174 -4.62 25.32 -0.07
N GLU A 175 -3.50 24.77 -0.55
CA GLU A 175 -3.39 24.13 -1.85
C GLU A 175 -3.56 22.62 -1.74
N PRO A 176 -4.13 21.93 -2.77
CA PRO A 176 -4.22 20.49 -2.74
C PRO A 176 -2.85 19.83 -2.73
N GLN A 177 -2.69 18.78 -1.93
CA GLN A 177 -1.41 18.11 -1.69
C GLN A 177 -1.28 16.83 -2.50
N LYS A 178 -0.07 16.51 -2.98
CA LYS A 178 0.19 15.16 -3.52
C LYS A 178 -0.02 14.12 -2.43
N GLY A 179 -0.69 13.00 -2.74
CA GLY A 179 -1.05 12.01 -1.71
C GLY A 179 0.15 11.42 -0.98
N PHE A 180 1.23 11.13 -1.70
CA PHE A 180 2.49 10.69 -1.08
C PHE A 180 3.11 11.74 -0.16
N MET A 181 2.99 13.04 -0.47
CA MET A 181 3.50 14.11 0.40
C MET A 181 2.66 14.25 1.66
N LEU A 182 1.33 14.18 1.54
CA LEU A 182 0.45 14.19 2.70
C LEU A 182 0.74 13.01 3.64
N SER A 183 0.93 11.82 3.06
CA SER A 183 1.32 10.61 3.80
C SER A 183 2.68 10.76 4.47
N HIS A 184 3.65 11.36 3.77
CA HIS A 184 4.97 11.65 4.32
C HIS A 184 4.87 12.59 5.53
N TYR A 185 4.12 13.70 5.44
CA TYR A 185 3.94 14.61 6.58
C TYR A 185 3.29 13.93 7.78
N MET A 186 2.29 13.06 7.57
CA MET A 186 1.69 12.26 8.65
C MET A 186 2.71 11.31 9.30
N ALA A 187 3.56 10.67 8.49
CA ALA A 187 4.59 9.77 8.98
C ALA A 187 5.65 10.50 9.79
N GLU A 188 6.15 11.64 9.30
CA GLU A 188 7.12 12.46 10.01
C GLU A 188 6.56 13.04 11.32
N GLN A 189 5.29 13.46 11.32
CA GLN A 189 4.62 13.88 12.55
C GLN A 189 4.52 12.73 13.57
N SER A 190 4.20 11.52 13.11
CA SER A 190 4.12 10.33 13.95
C SER A 190 5.48 9.95 14.55
N LYS A 191 6.54 9.97 13.73
CA LYS A 191 7.93 9.75 14.19
C LYS A 191 8.34 10.80 15.22
N ALA A 192 8.08 12.08 14.93
CA ALA A 192 8.38 13.19 15.83
C ALA A 192 7.63 13.11 17.17
N ALA A 193 6.43 12.53 17.18
CA ALA A 193 5.67 12.27 18.41
C ALA A 193 6.27 11.13 19.26
N GLY A 194 7.11 10.26 18.68
CA GLY A 194 7.77 9.14 19.35
C GLY A 194 7.26 7.75 18.96
N VAL A 195 6.46 7.62 17.90
CA VAL A 195 5.97 6.33 17.41
C VAL A 195 7.13 5.53 16.81
N LYS A 196 7.25 4.25 17.20
CA LYS A 196 8.24 3.32 16.63
C LYS A 196 7.65 2.63 15.41
N PHE A 197 8.31 2.70 14.26
CA PHE A 197 7.83 2.10 13.01
C PHE A 197 8.52 0.76 12.70
N LYS A 198 7.74 -0.22 12.26
CA LYS A 198 8.18 -1.49 11.64
C LYS A 198 7.46 -1.63 10.30
N VAL A 199 8.07 -1.10 9.24
CA VAL A 199 7.44 -0.97 7.90
C VAL A 199 8.14 -1.77 6.83
N ALA A 200 7.40 -2.13 5.79
CA ALA A 200 7.86 -3.07 4.76
C ALA A 200 8.44 -4.34 5.42
N VAL A 201 7.65 -4.94 6.30
CA VAL A 201 7.92 -6.23 6.97
C VAL A 201 6.92 -7.27 6.49
N ASP A 202 7.24 -8.55 6.62
CA ASP A 202 6.19 -9.57 6.52
C ASP A 202 5.48 -9.72 7.85
N VAL A 203 4.15 -9.77 7.83
CA VAL A 203 3.33 -10.08 9.00
C VAL A 203 2.89 -11.54 8.84
N ASN A 204 3.54 -12.45 9.56
CA ASN A 204 3.34 -13.90 9.41
C ASN A 204 2.18 -14.41 10.26
N LYS A 205 1.99 -13.84 11.45
CA LYS A 205 0.92 -14.20 12.38
C LYS A 205 0.44 -12.96 13.12
N VAL A 206 -0.88 -12.85 13.27
CA VAL A 206 -1.53 -11.93 14.20
C VAL A 206 -2.38 -12.78 15.14
N ASP A 207 -2.19 -12.58 16.44
CA ASP A 207 -2.93 -13.25 17.51
C ASP A 207 -3.58 -12.16 18.37
N LEU A 208 -4.85 -11.89 18.09
CA LEU A 208 -5.60 -10.79 18.72
C LEU A 208 -5.96 -11.12 20.17
N VAL A 209 -6.08 -12.41 20.50
CA VAL A 209 -6.42 -12.87 21.85
C VAL A 209 -5.23 -12.66 22.79
N ASN A 210 -4.03 -13.06 22.37
CA ASN A 210 -2.80 -12.93 23.15
C ASN A 210 -2.05 -11.61 22.91
N LYS A 211 -2.51 -10.80 21.95
CA LYS A 211 -1.95 -9.50 21.55
C LYS A 211 -0.50 -9.64 21.09
N GLU A 212 -0.30 -10.61 20.20
CA GLU A 212 1.01 -10.91 19.62
C GLU A 212 0.99 -10.78 18.10
N VAL A 213 2.06 -10.22 17.54
CA VAL A 213 2.26 -10.12 16.09
C VAL A 213 3.64 -10.64 15.75
N VAL A 214 3.71 -11.63 14.87
CA VAL A 214 4.99 -12.18 14.39
C VAL A 214 5.32 -11.55 13.06
N ILE A 215 6.49 -10.90 12.99
CA ILE A 215 7.01 -10.27 11.78
C ILE A 215 8.32 -10.90 11.30
N ASP A 216 8.51 -10.87 9.98
CA ASP A 216 9.68 -11.39 9.26
C ASP A 216 10.06 -12.84 9.60
N GLY A 217 9.16 -13.60 10.22
CA GLY A 217 9.33 -14.98 10.66
C GLY A 217 10.14 -15.19 11.94
N TYR A 218 10.67 -14.13 12.58
CA TYR A 218 11.56 -14.28 13.74
C TYR A 218 11.26 -13.33 14.91
N GLU A 219 10.68 -12.14 14.68
CA GLU A 219 10.38 -11.19 15.75
C GLU A 219 8.92 -11.32 16.17
N THR A 220 8.70 -11.67 17.45
CA THR A 220 7.37 -11.65 18.08
C THR A 220 7.21 -10.37 18.88
N ILE A 221 6.27 -9.52 18.47
CA ILE A 221 5.95 -8.27 19.15
C ILE A 221 4.73 -8.53 20.03
N LYS A 222 4.88 -8.34 21.34
CA LYS A 222 3.81 -8.50 22.34
C LYS A 222 3.34 -7.14 22.83
N ALA A 223 2.04 -6.99 23.01
CA ALA A 223 1.44 -5.76 23.53
C ALA A 223 0.33 -6.00 24.54
N LYS A 224 -0.08 -4.94 25.23
CA LYS A 224 -1.29 -4.96 26.07
C LYS A 224 -2.55 -4.81 25.23
N LYS A 225 -2.49 -4.00 24.18
CA LYS A 225 -3.62 -3.69 23.28
C LYS A 225 -3.18 -3.64 21.81
N ILE A 226 -4.15 -3.83 20.91
CA ILE A 226 -3.95 -3.74 19.46
C ILE A 226 -4.98 -2.77 18.86
N ILE A 227 -4.53 -1.90 17.95
CA ILE A 227 -5.40 -1.11 17.07
C ILE A 227 -5.22 -1.62 15.64
N ILE A 228 -6.28 -2.14 15.03
CA ILE A 228 -6.29 -2.61 13.64
C ILE A 228 -6.62 -1.43 12.72
N SER A 229 -5.67 -1.05 11.87
CA SER A 229 -5.76 0.08 10.92
C SER A 229 -5.34 -0.32 9.51
N THR A 230 -5.62 -1.56 9.11
CA THR A 230 -5.17 -2.18 7.85
C THR A 230 -5.94 -1.73 6.61
N GLY A 231 -7.00 -0.94 6.80
CA GLY A 231 -7.77 -0.33 5.72
C GLY A 231 -8.50 -1.33 4.83
N ALA A 232 -8.71 -0.93 3.57
CA ALA A 232 -9.34 -1.74 2.54
C ALA A 232 -8.57 -1.61 1.23
N SER A 233 -8.71 -2.60 0.36
CA SER A 233 -8.13 -2.62 -0.97
C SER A 233 -9.23 -2.66 -2.02
N PRO A 234 -9.05 -2.01 -3.18
CA PRO A 234 -9.97 -2.18 -4.29
C PRO A 234 -10.00 -3.65 -4.74
N ARG A 235 -11.16 -4.11 -5.18
CA ARG A 235 -11.25 -5.36 -5.93
C ARG A 235 -10.74 -5.09 -7.34
N TYR A 236 -9.71 -5.83 -7.74
CA TYR A 236 -9.17 -5.82 -9.09
C TYR A 236 -10.00 -6.73 -10.00
N LEU A 237 -10.17 -6.32 -11.25
CA LEU A 237 -10.69 -7.16 -12.33
C LEU A 237 -9.72 -8.28 -12.69
N ASN A 238 -8.42 -8.08 -12.42
CA ASN A 238 -7.31 -8.98 -12.76
C ASN A 238 -7.19 -9.22 -14.27
N ILE A 239 -7.28 -8.13 -15.04
CA ILE A 239 -7.12 -8.14 -16.50
C ILE A 239 -5.87 -7.36 -16.91
N ASP A 240 -5.43 -7.58 -18.16
CA ASP A 240 -4.24 -6.94 -18.71
C ASP A 240 -4.33 -5.42 -18.63
N GLY A 241 -3.20 -4.78 -18.27
CA GLY A 241 -3.07 -3.33 -18.15
C GLY A 241 -3.66 -2.70 -16.88
N GLU A 242 -4.49 -3.41 -16.10
CA GLU A 242 -5.14 -2.84 -14.92
C GLU A 242 -4.12 -2.35 -13.86
N LYS A 243 -3.11 -3.18 -13.58
CA LYS A 243 -2.04 -2.84 -12.64
C LYS A 243 -1.02 -1.88 -13.25
N GLU A 244 -0.72 -2.04 -14.54
CA GLU A 244 0.28 -1.23 -15.26
C GLU A 244 -0.14 0.24 -15.34
N TYR A 245 -1.42 0.49 -15.64
CA TYR A 245 -1.96 1.83 -15.83
C TYR A 245 -2.68 2.40 -14.60
N TYR A 246 -2.56 1.74 -13.44
CA TYR A 246 -3.07 2.28 -12.17
C TYR A 246 -2.36 3.60 -11.83
N GLY A 247 -3.15 4.66 -11.60
CA GLY A 247 -2.63 6.02 -11.41
C GLY A 247 -2.15 6.71 -12.69
N GLN A 248 -2.20 6.04 -13.84
CA GLN A 248 -1.79 6.55 -15.17
C GLN A 248 -2.95 6.53 -16.18
N GLY A 249 -4.18 6.68 -15.69
CA GLY A 249 -5.40 6.60 -16.50
C GLY A 249 -6.46 5.71 -15.89
N ILE A 250 -6.10 4.83 -14.95
CA ILE A 250 -7.03 4.01 -14.16
C ILE A 250 -7.08 4.53 -12.72
N SER A 251 -8.29 4.79 -12.22
CA SER A 251 -8.58 5.23 -10.85
C SER A 251 -9.60 4.31 -10.16
N TYR A 252 -9.55 4.29 -8.83
CA TYR A 252 -10.53 3.61 -7.97
C TYR A 252 -11.21 4.60 -7.00
N CYS A 253 -11.00 5.91 -7.17
CA CYS A 253 -11.56 6.95 -6.30
C CYS A 253 -12.08 8.15 -7.12
N ALA A 254 -13.39 8.21 -7.34
CA ALA A 254 -14.05 9.34 -8.01
C ALA A 254 -13.85 10.65 -7.23
N THR A 255 -14.10 10.68 -5.93
CA THR A 255 -13.94 11.89 -5.11
C THR A 255 -12.53 12.46 -5.12
N CYS A 256 -11.52 11.61 -5.37
CA CYS A 256 -10.12 12.01 -5.45
C CYS A 256 -9.79 12.58 -6.84
N ASP A 257 -10.21 11.90 -7.90
CA ASP A 257 -9.64 12.10 -9.24
C ASP A 257 -10.60 12.72 -10.27
N ALA A 258 -11.92 12.71 -10.04
CA ALA A 258 -12.91 13.17 -11.03
C ALA A 258 -12.67 14.60 -11.54
N LYS A 259 -12.16 15.49 -10.68
CA LYS A 259 -11.82 16.89 -11.03
C LYS A 259 -10.78 17.03 -12.15
N TYR A 260 -9.95 16.02 -12.41
CA TYR A 260 -8.95 16.03 -13.49
C TYR A 260 -9.54 15.66 -14.87
N TYR A 261 -10.83 15.28 -14.90
CA TYR A 261 -11.56 14.86 -16.08
C TYR A 261 -12.58 15.90 -16.54
N HIS A 262 -12.33 17.19 -16.26
CA HIS A 262 -13.15 18.29 -16.76
C HIS A 262 -13.23 18.27 -18.30
N ASP A 263 -14.45 18.24 -18.85
CA ASP A 263 -14.75 18.11 -20.29
C ASP A 263 -14.20 16.85 -20.98
N LYS A 264 -13.78 15.83 -20.21
CA LYS A 264 -13.23 14.57 -20.74
C LYS A 264 -14.25 13.44 -20.79
N GLU A 265 -13.99 12.44 -21.63
CA GLU A 265 -14.79 11.21 -21.70
C GLU A 265 -14.19 10.14 -20.79
N VAL A 266 -14.99 9.53 -19.92
CA VAL A 266 -14.52 8.52 -18.96
C VAL A 266 -15.31 7.23 -19.06
N VAL A 267 -14.63 6.11 -18.80
CA VAL A 267 -15.27 4.79 -18.64
C VAL A 267 -15.40 4.49 -17.15
N ILE A 268 -16.54 3.93 -16.74
CA ILE A 268 -16.77 3.44 -15.39
C ILE A 268 -17.05 1.95 -15.45
N VAL A 269 -16.39 1.15 -14.61
CA VAL A 269 -16.59 -0.30 -14.55
C VAL A 269 -17.32 -0.67 -13.26
N GLY A 270 -18.51 -1.24 -13.38
CA GLY A 270 -19.37 -1.66 -12.28
C GLY A 270 -20.79 -1.13 -12.41
N GLY A 271 -21.73 -1.79 -11.72
CA GLY A 271 -23.16 -1.39 -11.73
C GLY A 271 -23.84 -1.41 -10.36
N GLY A 272 -23.06 -1.49 -9.27
CA GLY A 272 -23.57 -1.41 -7.89
C GLY A 272 -23.79 0.04 -7.43
N ASN A 273 -24.24 0.23 -6.18
CA ASN A 273 -24.49 1.57 -5.60
C ASN A 273 -23.28 2.50 -5.78
N THR A 274 -22.07 2.06 -5.41
CA THR A 274 -20.86 2.87 -5.56
C THR A 274 -20.63 3.30 -7.00
N ALA A 275 -20.69 2.37 -7.96
CA ALA A 275 -20.47 2.71 -9.36
C ALA A 275 -21.47 3.76 -9.85
N VAL A 276 -22.76 3.58 -9.52
CA VAL A 276 -23.84 4.48 -9.97
C VAL A 276 -23.76 5.85 -9.29
N GLU A 277 -23.58 5.91 -7.98
CA GLU A 277 -23.51 7.16 -7.22
C GLU A 277 -22.25 7.96 -7.57
N GLU A 278 -21.11 7.29 -7.71
CA GLU A 278 -19.87 7.95 -8.12
C GLU A 278 -19.93 8.40 -9.59
N SER A 279 -20.67 7.69 -10.47
CA SER A 279 -20.94 8.15 -11.83
C SER A 279 -21.70 9.48 -11.82
N GLU A 280 -22.76 9.59 -11.02
CA GLU A 280 -23.55 10.82 -10.84
C GLU A 280 -22.69 11.98 -10.29
N PHE A 281 -21.69 11.68 -9.46
CA PHE A 281 -20.72 12.68 -9.02
C PHE A 281 -19.76 13.09 -10.16
N ILE A 282 -19.26 12.13 -10.94
CA ILE A 282 -18.33 12.37 -12.05
C ILE A 282 -18.97 13.20 -13.17
N THR A 283 -20.29 13.12 -13.41
CA THR A 283 -20.96 13.92 -14.46
C THR A 283 -20.86 15.44 -14.26
N ARG A 284 -20.51 15.87 -13.04
CA ARG A 284 -20.20 17.28 -12.72
C ARG A 284 -18.93 17.79 -13.40
N PHE A 285 -18.02 16.88 -13.79
CA PHE A 285 -16.73 17.18 -14.39
C PHE A 285 -16.64 16.64 -15.82
N ALA A 286 -16.97 15.36 -16.02
CA ALA A 286 -16.88 14.70 -17.31
C ALA A 286 -17.90 15.23 -18.32
N SER A 287 -17.51 15.24 -19.60
CA SER A 287 -18.41 15.56 -20.72
C SER A 287 -19.28 14.35 -21.08
N LYS A 288 -18.75 13.13 -20.89
CA LYS A 288 -19.45 11.87 -21.18
C LYS A 288 -18.92 10.73 -20.32
N ILE A 289 -19.82 9.84 -19.92
CA ILE A 289 -19.54 8.65 -19.14
C ILE A 289 -20.05 7.42 -19.88
N THR A 290 -19.20 6.41 -20.05
CA THR A 290 -19.62 5.07 -20.49
C THR A 290 -19.48 4.11 -19.32
N MET A 291 -20.59 3.69 -18.74
CA MET A 291 -20.60 2.73 -17.64
C MET A 291 -20.75 1.30 -18.18
N ILE A 292 -19.87 0.39 -17.79
CA ILE A 292 -19.82 -1.00 -18.21
C ILE A 292 -20.23 -1.89 -17.05
N GLN A 293 -21.21 -2.75 -17.29
CA GLN A 293 -21.75 -3.67 -16.31
C GLN A 293 -21.93 -5.06 -16.92
N GLN A 294 -21.40 -6.08 -16.26
CA GLN A 294 -21.44 -7.47 -16.75
C GLN A 294 -22.82 -8.13 -16.63
N LEU A 295 -23.70 -7.59 -15.78
CA LEU A 295 -25.04 -8.12 -15.56
C LEU A 295 -26.06 -7.48 -16.52
N PRO A 296 -27.22 -8.12 -16.76
CA PRO A 296 -28.33 -7.56 -17.55
C PRO A 296 -29.01 -6.36 -16.91
N GLN A 297 -28.58 -5.95 -15.72
CA GLN A 297 -29.09 -4.79 -15.00
C GLN A 297 -28.07 -4.22 -14.02
N LEU A 298 -28.29 -2.96 -13.62
CA LEU A 298 -27.62 -2.37 -12.48
C LEU A 298 -28.15 -2.98 -11.18
N THR A 299 -27.28 -3.11 -10.19
CA THR A 299 -27.61 -3.65 -8.85
C THR A 299 -27.69 -2.54 -7.79
N ALA A 300 -27.51 -1.28 -8.17
CA ALA A 300 -27.77 -0.13 -7.32
C ALA A 300 -29.25 -0.04 -6.90
N ASN A 301 -29.56 0.79 -5.91
CA ASN A 301 -30.93 1.07 -5.52
C ASN A 301 -31.72 1.71 -6.69
N LYS A 302 -33.03 1.42 -6.78
CA LYS A 302 -33.86 1.82 -7.93
C LYS A 302 -33.83 3.32 -8.21
N SER A 303 -33.87 4.15 -7.16
CA SER A 303 -33.83 5.61 -7.31
C SER A 303 -32.52 6.10 -7.93
N ALA A 304 -31.38 5.51 -7.55
CA ALA A 304 -30.09 5.81 -8.17
C ALA A 304 -30.03 5.33 -9.63
N GLN A 305 -30.59 4.15 -9.93
CA GLN A 305 -30.69 3.67 -11.31
C GLN A 305 -31.51 4.61 -12.19
N GLU A 306 -32.67 5.07 -11.71
CA GLU A 306 -33.55 6.01 -12.43
C GLU A 306 -32.82 7.31 -12.76
N ARG A 307 -32.10 7.90 -11.79
CA ARG A 307 -31.27 9.10 -12.04
C ARG A 307 -30.15 8.81 -13.05
N CYS A 308 -29.47 7.68 -12.92
CA CYS A 308 -28.39 7.28 -13.81
C CYS A 308 -28.85 7.13 -15.26
N TYR A 309 -30.00 6.50 -15.49
CA TYR A 309 -30.55 6.33 -16.84
C TYR A 309 -31.14 7.62 -17.42
N ALA A 310 -31.52 8.57 -16.57
CA ALA A 310 -32.06 9.87 -17.00
C ALA A 310 -30.98 10.89 -17.37
N ASP A 311 -29.73 10.70 -16.91
CA ASP A 311 -28.63 11.62 -17.21
C ASP A 311 -28.12 11.42 -18.64
N PRO A 312 -28.23 12.44 -19.53
CA PRO A 312 -27.82 12.31 -20.94
C PRO A 312 -26.31 12.15 -21.13
N LYS A 313 -25.48 12.43 -20.11
CA LYS A 313 -24.04 12.21 -20.16
C LYS A 313 -23.67 10.76 -19.91
N ILE A 314 -24.56 9.95 -19.34
CA ILE A 314 -24.28 8.57 -18.95
C ILE A 314 -24.87 7.60 -19.98
N ASN A 315 -23.99 6.82 -20.61
CA ASN A 315 -24.37 5.68 -21.43
C ASN A 315 -24.03 4.37 -20.69
N VAL A 316 -25.01 3.47 -20.53
CA VAL A 316 -24.82 2.21 -19.80
C VAL A 316 -24.76 1.03 -20.77
N LEU A 317 -23.64 0.31 -20.74
CA LEU A 317 -23.40 -0.93 -21.47
C LEU A 317 -23.59 -2.12 -20.52
N LEU A 318 -24.78 -2.73 -20.57
CA LEU A 318 -25.14 -3.93 -19.81
C LEU A 318 -24.68 -5.20 -20.53
N GLU A 319 -24.42 -6.26 -19.79
CA GLU A 319 -23.88 -7.54 -20.32
C GLU A 319 -22.58 -7.37 -21.11
N HIS A 320 -21.78 -6.39 -20.69
CA HIS A 320 -20.45 -6.11 -21.24
C HIS A 320 -19.40 -6.23 -20.15
N GLU A 321 -18.23 -6.75 -20.50
CA GLU A 321 -17.12 -6.94 -19.56
C GLU A 321 -15.79 -6.45 -20.16
N PRO A 322 -15.00 -5.64 -19.45
CA PRO A 322 -13.65 -5.30 -19.87
C PRO A 322 -12.75 -6.54 -19.91
N ARG A 323 -11.95 -6.67 -20.97
CA ARG A 323 -10.95 -7.73 -21.17
C ARG A 323 -9.51 -7.24 -21.15
N GLY A 324 -9.30 -5.93 -21.22
CA GLY A 324 -7.98 -5.34 -21.05
C GLY A 324 -8.01 -3.81 -21.16
N PHE A 325 -7.00 -3.18 -20.57
CA PHE A 325 -6.74 -1.76 -20.67
C PHE A 325 -5.41 -1.54 -21.39
N TYR A 326 -5.37 -0.59 -22.31
CA TYR A 326 -4.18 -0.26 -23.08
C TYR A 326 -4.06 1.26 -23.23
N LYS A 327 -2.87 1.76 -23.55
CA LYS A 327 -2.70 3.14 -24.02
C LYS A 327 -2.83 3.19 -25.54
N ASN A 328 -3.62 4.13 -26.07
CA ASN A 328 -3.36 4.58 -27.43
C ASN A 328 -2.12 5.50 -27.38
N GLY A 329 -1.35 5.64 -28.44
CA GLY A 329 -0.10 6.43 -28.41
C GLY A 329 -0.25 7.93 -28.08
N SER A 330 -1.42 8.42 -27.64
CA SER A 330 -1.76 9.82 -27.35
C SER A 330 -2.32 10.05 -25.93
N ASP A 331 -1.74 9.40 -24.92
CA ASP A 331 -2.10 9.46 -23.49
C ASP A 331 -3.52 8.97 -23.11
N LYS A 332 -4.40 8.72 -24.07
CA LYS A 332 -5.72 8.14 -23.80
C LYS A 332 -5.67 6.63 -23.56
N MET A 333 -6.69 6.14 -22.88
CA MET A 333 -6.91 4.72 -22.62
C MET A 333 -7.77 4.10 -23.72
N LEU A 334 -7.47 2.85 -24.07
CA LEU A 334 -8.33 1.96 -24.83
C LEU A 334 -8.82 0.86 -23.88
N VAL A 335 -10.13 0.77 -23.71
CA VAL A 335 -10.76 -0.30 -22.96
C VAL A 335 -11.27 -1.34 -23.96
N LYS A 336 -10.66 -2.52 -23.98
CA LYS A 336 -11.15 -3.64 -24.77
C LYS A 336 -12.32 -4.28 -24.02
N VAL A 337 -13.49 -4.32 -24.63
CA VAL A 337 -14.74 -4.77 -24.02
C VAL A 337 -15.34 -5.91 -24.82
N GLN A 338 -15.84 -6.94 -24.13
CA GLN A 338 -16.56 -8.05 -24.73
C GLN A 338 -18.05 -7.96 -24.41
N ASP A 339 -18.89 -8.16 -25.44
CA ASP A 339 -20.31 -8.44 -25.29
C ASP A 339 -20.50 -9.92 -24.90
N LEU A 340 -21.11 -10.14 -23.73
CA LEU A 340 -21.29 -11.48 -23.16
C LEU A 340 -22.40 -12.29 -23.85
N LYS A 341 -23.18 -11.68 -24.76
CA LYS A 341 -24.21 -12.37 -25.57
C LYS A 341 -23.66 -13.02 -26.85
N GLY A 342 -22.35 -13.09 -27.01
CA GLY A 342 -21.68 -13.67 -28.18
C GLY A 342 -21.27 -12.65 -29.24
N GLY A 343 -21.14 -11.37 -28.85
CA GLY A 343 -20.62 -10.31 -29.72
C GLY A 343 -19.09 -10.25 -29.74
N GLU A 344 -18.57 -9.50 -30.71
CA GLU A 344 -17.13 -9.30 -30.91
C GLU A 344 -16.53 -8.36 -29.86
N LEU A 345 -15.22 -8.50 -29.65
CA LEU A 345 -14.41 -7.55 -28.87
C LEU A 345 -14.38 -6.19 -29.56
N LYS A 346 -14.60 -5.13 -28.79
CA LYS A 346 -14.55 -3.75 -29.29
C LYS A 346 -13.69 -2.90 -28.36
N ASP A 347 -13.03 -1.89 -28.92
CA ASP A 347 -12.24 -0.95 -28.15
C ASP A 347 -13.05 0.33 -27.91
N ILE A 348 -13.08 0.79 -26.67
CA ILE A 348 -13.64 2.07 -26.25
C ILE A 348 -12.47 2.99 -25.91
N GLU A 349 -12.28 4.05 -26.70
CA GLU A 349 -11.32 5.10 -26.39
C GLU A 349 -11.88 6.04 -25.31
N THR A 350 -11.06 6.37 -24.32
CA THR A 350 -11.46 7.20 -23.18
C THR A 350 -10.26 7.92 -22.57
N ASP A 351 -10.48 9.06 -21.93
CA ASP A 351 -9.42 9.79 -21.23
C ASP A 351 -9.06 9.13 -19.88
N GLY A 352 -9.97 8.34 -19.30
CA GLY A 352 -9.70 7.63 -18.06
C GLY A 352 -10.75 6.58 -17.71
N VAL A 353 -10.36 5.64 -16.86
CA VAL A 353 -11.17 4.53 -16.40
C VAL A 353 -11.31 4.59 -14.88
N PHE A 354 -12.54 4.51 -14.38
CA PHE A 354 -12.82 4.35 -12.97
C PHE A 354 -13.36 2.95 -12.70
N VAL A 355 -12.70 2.19 -11.84
CA VAL A 355 -13.09 0.82 -11.51
C VAL A 355 -13.78 0.79 -10.14
N PHE A 356 -15.09 0.54 -10.15
CA PHE A 356 -15.97 0.55 -8.97
C PHE A 356 -16.66 -0.80 -8.77
N VAL A 357 -15.88 -1.90 -8.82
CA VAL A 357 -16.36 -3.27 -8.58
C VAL A 357 -16.30 -3.69 -7.10
N GLY A 358 -16.12 -2.71 -6.22
CA GLY A 358 -16.18 -2.86 -4.77
C GLY A 358 -14.81 -2.83 -4.09
N MET A 359 -14.84 -2.66 -2.78
CA MET A 359 -13.67 -2.70 -1.90
C MET A 359 -13.71 -4.00 -1.08
N LYS A 360 -12.54 -4.49 -0.68
CA LYS A 360 -12.37 -5.60 0.24
C LYS A 360 -11.65 -5.07 1.49
N PRO A 361 -12.22 -5.19 2.70
CA PRO A 361 -11.49 -4.85 3.92
C PRO A 361 -10.28 -5.78 4.06
N ASN A 362 -9.15 -5.24 4.48
CA ASN A 362 -7.93 -6.01 4.65
C ASN A 362 -8.01 -6.73 6.00
N THR A 363 -8.80 -7.80 6.07
CA THR A 363 -9.05 -8.60 7.29
C THR A 363 -8.60 -10.06 7.13
N ASP A 364 -7.99 -10.44 6.01
CA ASP A 364 -7.56 -11.82 5.72
C ASP A 364 -6.59 -12.41 6.76
N PHE A 365 -5.87 -11.56 7.52
CA PHE A 365 -4.99 -11.99 8.60
C PHE A 365 -5.72 -12.26 9.92
N VAL A 366 -6.96 -11.81 10.08
CA VAL A 366 -7.74 -11.99 11.30
C VAL A 366 -8.36 -13.39 11.28
N LYS A 367 -7.65 -14.35 11.84
CA LYS A 367 -8.13 -15.73 12.02
C LYS A 367 -8.93 -15.92 13.30
N ASP A 368 -8.78 -15.00 14.24
CA ASP A 368 -9.53 -14.97 15.49
C ASP A 368 -11.01 -14.60 15.23
N PRO A 369 -11.96 -15.06 16.07
CA PRO A 369 -13.38 -14.80 15.90
C PRO A 369 -13.74 -13.36 16.26
N ILE A 370 -13.34 -12.41 15.41
CA ILE A 370 -13.76 -11.02 15.47
C ILE A 370 -15.12 -10.86 14.77
N GLU A 371 -16.01 -10.04 15.32
CA GLU A 371 -17.29 -9.77 14.68
C GLU A 371 -17.12 -8.85 13.47
N THR A 372 -17.69 -9.26 12.35
CA THR A 372 -17.75 -8.49 11.12
C THR A 372 -19.19 -8.31 10.65
N ASP A 373 -19.40 -7.39 9.71
CA ASP A 373 -20.62 -7.34 8.90
C ASP A 373 -20.59 -8.36 7.76
N ASP A 374 -21.68 -8.44 6.99
CA ASP A 374 -21.83 -9.39 5.88
C ASP A 374 -20.81 -9.17 4.74
N TRP A 375 -20.07 -8.07 4.78
CA TRP A 375 -19.06 -7.69 3.80
C TRP A 375 -17.62 -7.86 4.32
N GLY A 376 -17.47 -8.37 5.55
CA GLY A 376 -16.19 -8.65 6.19
C GLY A 376 -15.53 -7.46 6.88
N TYR A 377 -16.23 -6.32 7.02
CA TYR A 377 -15.71 -5.17 7.76
C TYR A 377 -15.91 -5.36 9.26
N ILE A 378 -14.93 -4.95 10.06
CA ILE A 378 -14.94 -5.15 11.52
C ILE A 378 -16.02 -4.28 12.15
N LYS A 379 -16.88 -4.88 12.99
CA LYS A 379 -17.85 -4.12 13.80
C LYS A 379 -17.15 -3.52 15.00
N VAL A 380 -17.46 -2.24 15.27
CA VAL A 380 -16.94 -1.52 16.42
C VAL A 380 -18.04 -0.73 17.13
N ASP A 381 -17.83 -0.43 18.41
CA ASP A 381 -18.64 0.52 19.18
C ASP A 381 -18.22 1.99 18.90
N ASP A 382 -18.86 2.96 19.56
CA ASP A 382 -18.57 4.39 19.39
C ASP A 382 -17.16 4.80 19.89
N GLU A 383 -16.50 3.96 20.68
CA GLU A 383 -15.12 4.14 21.15
C GLU A 383 -14.12 3.29 20.35
N MET A 384 -14.56 2.76 19.20
CA MET A 384 -13.79 1.96 18.24
C MET A 384 -13.34 0.59 18.79
N ARG A 385 -13.98 0.08 19.86
CA ARG A 385 -13.69 -1.26 20.39
C ARG A 385 -14.31 -2.33 19.52
N THR A 386 -13.58 -3.43 19.36
CA THR A 386 -14.08 -4.63 18.66
C THR A 386 -14.75 -5.60 19.64
N SER A 387 -15.24 -6.73 19.15
CA SER A 387 -15.74 -7.82 19.99
C SER A 387 -14.65 -8.49 20.86
N ILE A 388 -13.36 -8.24 20.59
CA ILE A 388 -12.23 -8.79 21.34
C ILE A 388 -11.72 -7.75 22.35
N PRO A 389 -11.73 -8.03 23.66
CA PRO A 389 -11.22 -7.09 24.67
C PRO A 389 -9.76 -6.69 24.45
N GLY A 390 -9.48 -5.39 24.54
CA GLY A 390 -8.18 -4.80 24.29
C GLY A 390 -7.82 -4.67 22.80
N VAL A 391 -8.77 -4.93 21.89
CA VAL A 391 -8.59 -4.77 20.45
C VAL A 391 -9.56 -3.74 19.92
N TYR A 392 -9.01 -2.79 19.17
CA TYR A 392 -9.71 -1.69 18.52
C TYR A 392 -9.55 -1.83 17.01
N ALA A 393 -10.43 -1.19 16.23
CA ALA A 393 -10.26 -1.08 14.78
C ALA A 393 -10.64 0.31 14.27
N VAL A 394 -9.91 0.83 13.29
CA VAL A 394 -10.07 2.22 12.80
C VAL A 394 -9.89 2.33 11.30
N GLY A 395 -10.49 3.36 10.71
CA GLY A 395 -10.36 3.63 9.28
C GLY A 395 -11.18 2.67 8.44
N ASP A 396 -10.75 2.44 7.21
CA ASP A 396 -11.62 1.79 6.20
C ASP A 396 -11.83 0.29 6.42
N VAL A 397 -11.17 -0.31 7.41
CA VAL A 397 -11.35 -1.72 7.78
C VAL A 397 -12.65 -1.96 8.59
N ILE A 398 -13.23 -0.90 9.16
CA ILE A 398 -14.44 -1.00 10.01
C ILE A 398 -15.73 -0.87 9.22
N SER A 399 -16.83 -1.38 9.79
CA SER A 399 -18.16 -1.24 9.21
C SER A 399 -18.63 0.21 9.38
N LYS A 400 -18.52 0.99 8.29
CA LYS A 400 -18.94 2.39 8.27
C LYS A 400 -19.43 2.81 6.90
N LYS A 401 -20.24 3.88 6.90
CA LYS A 401 -20.86 4.42 5.69
C LYS A 401 -19.88 5.17 4.79
N TYR A 402 -18.99 5.96 5.38
CA TYR A 402 -18.09 6.86 4.65
C TYR A 402 -16.63 6.47 4.89
N ARG A 403 -15.86 6.44 3.79
CA ARG A 403 -14.43 6.07 3.78
C ARG A 403 -13.63 7.22 3.20
N GLN A 404 -13.07 8.03 4.08
CA GLN A 404 -12.31 9.23 3.74
C GLN A 404 -11.12 9.37 4.69
N ILE A 405 -10.07 10.06 4.25
CA ILE A 405 -8.86 10.31 5.06
C ILE A 405 -9.23 10.93 6.42
N THR A 406 -10.10 11.94 6.42
CA THR A 406 -10.55 12.64 7.62
C THR A 406 -11.34 11.75 8.56
N THR A 407 -12.20 10.88 8.04
CA THR A 407 -12.92 9.89 8.87
C THR A 407 -11.95 8.90 9.50
N ALA A 408 -10.99 8.39 8.75
CA ALA A 408 -9.99 7.45 9.28
C ALA A 408 -9.10 8.08 10.36
N VAL A 409 -8.71 9.34 10.18
CA VAL A 409 -7.99 10.12 11.20
C VAL A 409 -8.85 10.29 12.46
N GLY A 410 -10.13 10.63 12.29
CA GLY A 410 -11.08 10.74 13.40
C GLY A 410 -11.23 9.43 14.19
N ASP A 411 -11.44 8.31 13.48
CA ASP A 411 -11.51 6.97 14.08
C ASP A 411 -10.23 6.67 14.88
N GLY A 412 -9.06 6.97 14.31
CA GLY A 412 -7.74 6.82 14.95
C GLY A 412 -7.60 7.61 16.26
N THR A 413 -8.07 8.86 16.25
CA THR A 413 -8.10 9.72 17.46
C THR A 413 -9.01 9.15 18.54
N ILE A 414 -10.22 8.71 18.18
CA ILE A 414 -11.17 8.14 19.15
C ILE A 414 -10.59 6.88 19.80
N ALA A 415 -10.11 5.94 18.98
CA ALA A 415 -9.56 4.68 19.45
C ALA A 415 -8.33 4.86 20.35
N SER A 416 -7.42 5.77 19.99
CA SER A 416 -6.21 6.03 20.78
C SER A 416 -6.52 6.61 22.16
N ILE A 417 -7.49 7.52 22.27
CA ILE A 417 -7.91 8.09 23.55
C ILE A 417 -8.57 7.03 24.44
N ALA A 418 -9.45 6.19 23.87
CA ALA A 418 -10.07 5.09 24.59
C ALA A 418 -9.03 4.06 25.05
N CYS A 419 -8.15 3.64 24.12
CA CYS A 419 -7.08 2.69 24.36
C CYS A 419 -6.13 3.15 25.47
N ALA A 420 -5.68 4.41 25.45
CA ALA A 420 -4.79 4.97 26.46
C ALA A 420 -5.42 5.00 27.86
N LYS A 421 -6.72 5.32 27.99
CA LYS A 421 -7.41 5.34 29.29
C LYS A 421 -7.48 3.96 29.94
N GLU A 422 -7.54 2.91 29.12
CA GLU A 422 -7.69 1.55 29.57
C GLU A 422 -6.36 0.77 29.64
N ILE A 423 -5.22 1.43 29.41
CA ILE A 423 -3.95 0.70 29.30
C ILE A 423 -3.34 0.32 30.65
N ASP A 424 -3.75 1.05 31.70
CA ASP A 424 -3.37 0.83 33.09
C ASP A 424 -4.49 0.16 33.91
N SER A 425 -5.64 -0.13 33.29
CA SER A 425 -6.77 -0.88 33.86
C SER A 425 -6.68 -2.36 33.51
#